data_AF-A0A1G7YJG1-F1
#
_entry.id   AF-A0A1G7YJG1-F1
#
_cell.length_a   1.000
_cell.length_b   1.000
_cell.length_c   1.000
_cell.angle_alpha   90.00
_cell.angle_beta   90.00
_cell.angle_gamma   90.00
#
_symmetry.space_group_name_H-M   'P 1'
#
loop_
_entity.id
_entity.type
_entity.pdbx_description
1 polymer ?
#
loop_
_entity_poly.entity_id
_entity_poly.type
_entity_poly.pdbx_seq_one_letter_code
_entity_poly.pdbx_strand_id
1 'polypeptide(L)'
;MIQMKKQLVLLTIATAMSIPALAADTDGEPLTAVPGRTVCQARPVAIGGKQVDAKLCVTEGSMSHDKYVVKIGWSTVVEGIDDETTKGIAGMYKGSPVSLTCEPQSKPPAADDPMVASMAKSMAARPDVTSEQAHDLAMKMLSTEVGRLCQFRQGDQDLMSVQVKFL
;
A
#
# COMPACT_ATOMS: atom_id res chain seq x y z
N MET A 1 39.66 43.18 -39.31
CA MET A 1 39.46 42.99 -37.86
C MET A 1 38.03 42.52 -37.63
N ILE A 2 37.92 41.22 -37.35
CA ILE A 2 36.92 40.45 -36.58
C ILE A 2 35.51 41.06 -36.46
N GLN A 3 34.52 40.41 -37.09
CA GLN A 3 33.14 40.44 -36.61
C GLN A 3 32.61 39.02 -36.43
N MET A 4 32.05 38.82 -35.24
CA MET A 4 31.86 37.55 -34.54
C MET A 4 30.72 36.71 -35.12
N LYS A 5 31.00 35.44 -35.40
CA LYS A 5 30.00 34.38 -35.59
C LYS A 5 29.28 34.14 -34.26
N LYS A 6 28.00 34.55 -34.17
CA LYS A 6 27.12 34.16 -33.06
C LYS A 6 26.82 32.66 -33.16
N GLN A 7 27.45 31.87 -32.29
CA GLN A 7 27.08 30.47 -32.06
C GLN A 7 25.78 30.43 -31.26
N LEU A 8 24.78 29.78 -31.85
CA LEU A 8 23.52 29.45 -31.21
C LEU A 8 23.74 28.20 -30.34
N VAL A 9 23.85 28.38 -29.03
CA VAL A 9 23.90 27.27 -28.06
C VAL A 9 22.47 26.83 -27.80
N LEU A 10 22.10 25.64 -28.30
CA LEU A 10 20.86 24.96 -27.94
C LEU A 10 21.01 24.41 -26.51
N LEU A 11 20.27 24.97 -25.56
CA LEU A 11 20.18 24.48 -24.20
C LEU A 11 19.07 23.41 -24.15
N THR A 12 19.43 22.14 -24.17
CA THR A 12 18.49 21.04 -23.91
C THR A 12 18.21 20.98 -22.41
N ILE A 13 17.06 21.53 -22.01
CA ILE A 13 16.54 21.37 -20.64
C ILE A 13 16.01 19.94 -20.54
N ALA A 14 16.78 19.05 -19.90
CA ALA A 14 16.29 17.75 -19.47
C ALA A 14 15.34 17.97 -18.29
N THR A 15 14.04 18.10 -18.56
CA THR A 15 13.01 18.02 -17.53
C THR A 15 12.99 16.59 -17.00
N ALA A 16 13.62 16.38 -15.85
CA ALA A 16 13.39 15.20 -15.03
C ALA A 16 11.89 15.18 -14.67
N MET A 17 11.14 14.30 -15.33
CA MET A 17 9.78 13.97 -14.92
C MET A 17 9.89 13.20 -13.60
N SER A 18 9.89 13.93 -12.50
CA SER A 18 9.56 13.37 -11.20
C SER A 18 8.13 12.88 -11.29
N ILE A 19 7.94 11.57 -11.46
CA ILE A 19 6.64 10.93 -11.31
C ILE A 19 6.29 11.11 -9.83
N PRO A 20 5.28 11.91 -9.47
CA PRO A 20 4.82 11.90 -8.10
C PRO A 20 4.31 10.49 -7.83
N ALA A 21 4.81 9.86 -6.76
CA ALA A 21 4.13 8.72 -6.18
C ALA A 21 2.71 9.20 -5.85
N LEU A 22 1.72 8.72 -6.59
CA LEU A 22 0.33 8.94 -6.28
C LEU A 22 0.11 8.34 -4.90
N ALA A 23 0.08 9.19 -3.87
CA ALA A 23 -0.60 8.85 -2.64
C ALA A 23 -2.02 8.49 -3.06
N ALA A 24 -2.36 7.20 -3.00
CA ALA A 24 -3.72 6.77 -3.22
C ALA A 24 -4.57 7.50 -2.18
N ASP A 25 -5.39 8.45 -2.64
CA ASP A 25 -6.31 9.17 -1.79
C ASP A 25 -7.17 8.13 -1.09
N THR A 26 -6.94 7.96 0.21
CA THR A 26 -7.83 7.19 1.05
C THR A 26 -9.09 8.02 1.15
N ASP A 27 -10.17 7.55 0.57
CA ASP A 27 -11.46 8.15 0.87
C ASP A 27 -11.65 7.98 2.40
N GLY A 28 -12.07 8.99 3.15
CA GLY A 28 -12.63 8.86 4.52
C GLY A 28 -11.77 8.28 5.66
N GLU A 29 -12.43 8.00 6.80
CA GLU A 29 -11.78 7.56 8.04
C GLU A 29 -11.23 6.12 7.95
N PRO A 30 -10.09 5.80 8.58
CA PRO A 30 -9.53 4.45 8.59
C PRO A 30 -10.43 3.41 9.28
N LEU A 31 -10.50 2.20 8.71
CA LEU A 31 -11.10 1.02 9.32
C LEU A 31 -10.14 0.42 10.35
N THR A 32 -10.47 0.55 11.64
CA THR A 32 -9.64 -0.01 12.71
C THR A 32 -9.99 -1.48 12.94
N ALA A 33 -9.07 -2.38 12.61
CA ALA A 33 -9.17 -3.81 12.86
C ALA A 33 -9.12 -4.10 14.36
N VAL A 34 -9.89 -5.10 14.80
CA VAL A 34 -9.96 -5.50 16.20
C VAL A 34 -9.79 -7.02 16.30
N PRO A 35 -8.79 -7.53 17.04
CA PRO A 35 -8.57 -8.96 17.17
C PRO A 35 -9.82 -9.74 17.58
N GLY A 36 -10.11 -10.82 16.86
CA GLY A 36 -11.26 -11.70 17.11
C GLY A 36 -12.62 -11.09 16.79
N ARG A 37 -12.68 -9.95 16.08
CA ARG A 37 -13.92 -9.27 15.72
C ARG A 37 -13.99 -8.93 14.25
N THR A 38 -15.20 -9.01 13.71
CA THR A 38 -15.51 -8.45 12.40
C THR A 38 -15.81 -6.96 12.53
N VAL A 39 -15.02 -6.13 11.87
CA VAL A 39 -15.26 -4.70 11.69
C VAL A 39 -15.50 -4.41 10.22
N CYS A 40 -16.38 -3.46 9.92
CA CYS A 40 -16.72 -3.14 8.55
C CYS A 40 -16.88 -1.64 8.33
N GLN A 41 -16.54 -1.17 7.14
CA GLN A 41 -16.83 0.18 6.67
C GLN A 41 -17.58 0.12 5.34
N ALA A 42 -18.73 0.81 5.29
CA ALA A 42 -19.53 0.93 4.08
C ALA A 42 -19.26 2.25 3.36
N ARG A 43 -19.27 2.23 2.03
CA ARG A 43 -19.06 3.38 1.16
C ARG A 43 -19.88 3.26 -0.12
N PRO A 44 -20.45 4.36 -0.63
CA PRO A 44 -21.07 4.37 -1.95
C PRO A 44 -19.97 4.28 -3.01
N VAL A 45 -20.14 3.38 -3.98
CA VAL A 45 -19.23 3.21 -5.12
C VAL A 45 -20.00 3.27 -6.43
N ALA A 46 -19.39 3.81 -7.48
CA ALA A 46 -20.01 3.89 -8.80
C ALA A 46 -19.66 2.65 -9.64
N ILE A 47 -20.65 1.81 -9.94
CA ILE A 47 -20.47 0.63 -10.80
C ILE A 47 -21.48 0.71 -11.95
N GLY A 48 -20.97 0.72 -13.19
CA GLY A 48 -21.82 0.82 -14.38
C GLY A 48 -22.72 2.07 -14.40
N GLY A 49 -22.20 3.20 -13.89
CA GLY A 49 -22.92 4.48 -13.83
C GLY A 49 -23.99 4.57 -12.73
N LYS A 50 -24.10 3.58 -11.85
CA LYS A 50 -25.01 3.62 -10.69
C LYS A 50 -24.23 3.62 -9.39
N GLN A 51 -24.67 4.38 -8.40
CA GLN A 51 -24.16 4.26 -7.05
C GLN A 51 -24.74 3.03 -6.36
N VAL A 52 -23.86 2.25 -5.72
CA VAL A 52 -24.20 1.09 -4.91
C VAL A 52 -23.40 1.12 -3.62
N ASP A 53 -23.98 0.60 -2.53
CA ASP A 53 -23.24 0.49 -1.27
C ASP A 53 -22.31 -0.73 -1.32
N ALA A 54 -21.00 -0.46 -1.29
CA ALA A 54 -19.98 -1.46 -1.03
C ALA A 54 -19.54 -1.39 0.43
N LYS A 55 -19.07 -2.52 0.96
CA LYS A 55 -18.59 -2.62 2.34
C LYS A 55 -17.34 -3.48 2.38
N LEU A 56 -16.25 -2.94 2.91
CA LEU A 56 -15.06 -3.71 3.27
C LEU A 56 -15.19 -4.14 4.73
N CYS A 57 -14.93 -5.41 5.01
CA CYS A 57 -14.86 -5.96 6.35
C CYS A 57 -13.52 -6.65 6.59
N VAL A 58 -13.02 -6.56 7.81
CA VAL A 58 -11.89 -7.35 8.34
C VAL A 58 -12.47 -8.28 9.39
N THR A 59 -12.26 -9.59 9.27
CA THR A 59 -13.02 -10.60 10.03
C THR A 59 -12.27 -11.23 11.21
N GLU A 60 -10.94 -11.14 11.26
CA GLU A 60 -10.11 -11.78 12.30
C GLU A 60 -9.25 -10.76 13.09
N GLY A 61 -8.91 -9.62 12.47
CA GLY A 61 -8.25 -8.48 13.12
C GLY A 61 -6.84 -8.80 13.61
N SER A 62 -6.17 -9.73 12.94
CA SER A 62 -4.83 -10.23 13.24
C SER A 62 -3.89 -9.87 12.11
N MET A 63 -2.78 -9.22 12.44
CA MET A 63 -1.73 -8.78 11.50
C MET A 63 -1.40 -9.82 10.41
N SER A 64 -1.00 -9.30 9.24
CA SER A 64 -0.42 -10.01 8.08
C SER A 64 -1.20 -11.17 7.46
N HIS A 65 -2.17 -11.78 8.15
CA HIS A 65 -3.01 -12.89 7.68
C HIS A 65 -4.50 -12.58 7.86
N ASP A 66 -4.84 -11.30 7.89
CA ASP A 66 -6.21 -10.86 8.06
C ASP A 66 -7.10 -11.33 6.90
N LYS A 67 -8.29 -11.82 7.27
CA LYS A 67 -9.31 -12.17 6.29
C LYS A 67 -10.18 -10.95 5.97
N TYR A 68 -10.15 -10.56 4.70
CA TYR A 68 -10.92 -9.47 4.13
C TYR A 68 -12.16 -9.97 3.42
N VAL A 69 -13.25 -9.22 3.53
CA VAL A 69 -14.51 -9.48 2.83
C VAL A 69 -15.01 -8.18 2.21
N VAL A 70 -15.27 -8.19 0.91
CA VAL A 70 -16.00 -7.10 0.24
C VAL A 70 -17.41 -7.56 -0.05
N LYS A 71 -18.39 -6.75 0.35
CA LYS A 71 -19.81 -6.94 0.04
C LYS A 71 -20.31 -5.80 -0.82
N ILE A 72 -21.17 -6.09 -1.79
CA ILE A 72 -21.97 -5.08 -2.49
C ILE A 72 -23.44 -5.39 -2.19
N GLY A 73 -24.11 -4.47 -1.49
CA GLY A 73 -25.41 -4.76 -0.86
C GLY A 73 -25.29 -5.93 0.13
N TRP A 74 -26.01 -7.03 -0.13
CA TRP A 74 -26.00 -8.24 0.71
C TRP A 74 -25.06 -9.34 0.22
N SER A 75 -24.50 -9.20 -0.99
CA SER A 75 -23.68 -10.24 -1.61
C SER A 75 -22.21 -10.05 -1.29
N THR A 76 -21.56 -11.09 -0.78
CA THR A 76 -20.10 -11.19 -0.76
C THR A 76 -19.59 -11.35 -2.19
N VAL A 77 -18.68 -10.47 -2.61
CA VAL A 77 -18.10 -10.46 -3.97
C VAL A 77 -16.62 -10.78 -3.98
N VAL A 78 -15.94 -10.55 -2.85
CA VAL A 78 -14.53 -10.91 -2.62
C VAL A 78 -14.42 -11.39 -1.18
N GLU A 79 -13.71 -12.50 -0.95
CA GLU A 79 -13.43 -13.03 0.38
C GLU A 79 -12.11 -13.82 0.35
N GLY A 80 -11.19 -13.50 1.26
CA GLY A 80 -9.90 -14.18 1.32
C GLY A 80 -8.90 -13.47 2.22
N ILE A 81 -7.68 -14.00 2.24
CA ILE A 81 -6.53 -13.35 2.87
C ILE A 81 -5.76 -12.66 1.74
N ASP A 82 -5.32 -11.44 2.01
CA ASP A 82 -4.30 -10.81 1.18
C ASP A 82 -3.03 -10.64 1.98
N ASP A 83 -1.98 -11.38 1.64
CA ASP A 83 -0.65 -11.32 2.22
C ASP A 83 0.43 -11.44 1.13
N GLU A 84 1.70 -11.49 1.54
CA GLU A 84 2.83 -11.58 0.62
C GLU A 84 2.74 -12.81 -0.32
N THR A 85 2.03 -13.85 0.10
CA THR A 85 1.90 -15.11 -0.64
C THR A 85 0.72 -15.14 -1.60
N THR A 86 -0.36 -14.40 -1.32
CA THR A 86 -1.60 -14.41 -2.13
C THR A 86 -1.65 -13.30 -3.18
N LYS A 87 -1.03 -12.13 -2.92
CA LYS A 87 -0.94 -10.99 -3.87
C LYS A 87 -2.30 -10.56 -4.43
N GLY A 88 -3.27 -10.38 -3.57
CA GLY A 88 -4.64 -9.96 -3.87
C GLY A 88 -5.66 -11.09 -3.77
N ILE A 89 -6.93 -10.68 -3.75
CA ILE A 89 -8.08 -11.58 -3.67
C ILE A 89 -8.97 -11.30 -4.89
N ALA A 90 -9.19 -12.33 -5.71
CA ALA A 90 -10.04 -12.24 -6.89
C ALA A 90 -11.51 -12.59 -6.56
N GLY A 91 -12.43 -12.01 -7.31
CA GLY A 91 -13.86 -12.27 -7.20
C GLY A 91 -14.62 -11.91 -8.47
N MET A 92 -15.95 -12.06 -8.40
CA MET A 92 -16.86 -11.75 -9.51
C MET A 92 -18.08 -10.99 -9.01
N TYR A 93 -18.50 -9.97 -9.76
CA TYR A 93 -19.76 -9.27 -9.51
C TYR A 93 -20.52 -9.03 -10.81
N LYS A 94 -21.73 -9.57 -10.91
CA LYS A 94 -22.62 -9.45 -12.09
C LYS A 94 -21.93 -9.82 -13.42
N GLY A 95 -21.06 -10.83 -13.40
CA GLY A 95 -20.34 -11.31 -14.58
C GLY A 95 -19.05 -10.53 -14.90
N SER A 96 -18.72 -9.50 -14.13
CA SER A 96 -17.46 -8.75 -14.27
C SER A 96 -16.45 -9.15 -13.19
N PRO A 97 -15.16 -9.28 -13.52
CA PRO A 97 -14.11 -9.56 -12.54
C PRO A 97 -13.94 -8.37 -11.60
N VAL A 98 -13.75 -8.67 -10.32
CA VAL A 98 -13.40 -7.70 -9.28
C VAL A 98 -12.22 -8.21 -8.48
N SER A 99 -11.47 -7.32 -7.86
CA SER A 99 -10.32 -7.68 -7.04
C SER A 99 -10.18 -6.78 -5.82
N LEU A 100 -9.59 -7.32 -4.76
CA LEU A 100 -9.12 -6.55 -3.61
C LEU A 100 -7.61 -6.76 -3.46
N THR A 101 -6.87 -5.67 -3.30
CA THR A 101 -5.45 -5.69 -2.93
C THR A 101 -5.24 -4.84 -1.69
N CYS A 102 -4.59 -5.36 -0.67
CA CYS A 102 -4.31 -4.74 0.62
C CYS A 102 -2.79 -4.68 0.81
N GLU A 103 -2.20 -3.54 0.46
CA GLU A 103 -0.76 -3.32 0.55
C GLU A 103 -0.34 -3.03 2.00
N PRO A 104 0.71 -3.70 2.52
CA PRO A 104 1.24 -3.42 3.86
C PRO A 104 1.62 -1.95 4.04
N GLN A 105 1.26 -1.39 5.20
CA GLN A 105 1.70 -0.07 5.64
C GLN A 105 2.62 -0.27 6.84
N SER A 106 3.92 -0.06 6.64
CA SER A 106 4.93 -0.30 7.67
C SER A 106 5.41 1.00 8.29
N LYS A 107 5.58 0.99 9.61
CA LYS A 107 6.22 2.05 10.36
C LYS A 107 7.66 1.63 10.70
N PRO A 108 8.68 2.38 10.27
CA PRO A 108 10.05 2.09 10.68
C PRO A 108 10.22 2.34 12.18
N PRO A 109 11.21 1.68 12.82
CA PRO A 109 11.59 1.99 14.18
C PRO A 109 12.10 3.44 14.30
N ALA A 110 12.28 3.92 15.53
CA ALA A 110 12.89 5.23 15.75
C ALA A 110 14.34 5.23 15.22
N ALA A 111 14.84 6.39 14.80
CA ALA A 111 16.19 6.51 14.25
C ALA A 111 17.29 6.19 15.27
N ASP A 112 16.99 6.31 16.56
CA ASP A 112 17.86 6.02 17.70
C ASP A 112 17.54 4.69 18.39
N ASP A 113 16.76 3.82 17.74
CA ASP A 113 16.37 2.53 18.32
C ASP A 113 17.62 1.65 18.58
N PRO A 114 17.87 1.23 19.83
CA PRO A 114 19.05 0.46 20.18
C PRO A 114 19.09 -0.93 19.51
N MET A 115 17.93 -1.48 19.14
CA MET A 115 17.84 -2.75 18.42
C MET A 115 18.32 -2.61 16.98
N VAL A 116 18.03 -1.48 16.33
CA VAL A 116 18.57 -1.14 15.00
C VAL A 116 20.09 -1.09 15.07
N ALA A 117 20.65 -0.35 16.03
CA ALA A 117 22.10 -0.23 16.18
C ALA A 117 22.77 -1.59 16.44
N SER A 118 22.18 -2.41 17.31
CA SER A 118 22.68 -3.76 17.60
C SER A 118 22.65 -4.68 16.38
N MET A 119 21.53 -4.68 15.64
CA MET A 119 21.38 -5.54 14.47
C MET A 119 22.28 -5.08 13.32
N ALA A 120 22.37 -3.77 13.07
CA ALA A 120 23.28 -3.20 12.08
C ALA A 120 24.73 -3.56 12.38
N LYS A 121 25.16 -3.46 13.64
CA LYS A 121 26.51 -3.88 14.06
C LYS A 121 26.76 -5.36 13.78
N SER A 122 25.78 -6.23 14.03
CA SER A 122 25.88 -7.65 13.73
C SER A 122 25.98 -7.92 12.22
N MET A 123 25.23 -7.19 11.39
CA MET A 123 25.24 -7.34 9.93
C MET A 123 26.54 -6.84 9.31
N ALA A 124 27.07 -5.71 9.79
CA ALA A 124 28.32 -5.11 9.34
C ALA A 124 29.57 -5.93 9.72
N ALA A 125 29.43 -6.99 10.53
CA ALA A 125 30.50 -7.96 10.75
C ALA A 125 30.81 -8.78 9.48
N ARG A 126 29.91 -8.77 8.49
CA ARG A 126 30.15 -9.38 7.19
C ARG A 126 30.99 -8.43 6.31
N PRO A 127 32.01 -8.95 5.61
CA PRO A 127 32.92 -8.12 4.81
C PRO A 127 32.27 -7.51 3.56
N ASP A 128 31.12 -8.01 3.13
CA ASP A 128 30.38 -7.58 1.94
C ASP A 128 29.28 -6.54 2.22
N VAL A 129 29.09 -6.12 3.47
CA VAL A 129 28.01 -5.21 3.88
C VAL A 129 28.61 -3.94 4.47
N THR A 130 28.29 -2.78 3.90
CA THR A 130 28.69 -1.49 4.49
C THR A 130 27.86 -1.16 5.73
N SER A 131 28.37 -0.31 6.62
CA SER A 131 27.62 0.15 7.80
C SER A 131 26.28 0.80 7.44
N GLU A 132 26.21 1.52 6.32
CA GLU A 132 24.97 2.13 5.83
C GLU A 132 23.98 1.07 5.35
N GLN A 133 24.43 0.09 4.56
CA GLN A 133 23.59 -1.03 4.12
C GLN A 133 23.07 -1.85 5.30
N ALA A 134 23.92 -2.08 6.30
CA ALA A 134 23.55 -2.77 7.53
C ALA A 134 22.49 -2.00 8.33
N HIS A 135 22.64 -0.68 8.43
CA HIS A 135 21.68 0.19 9.10
C HIS A 135 20.33 0.21 8.38
N ASP A 136 20.33 0.42 7.06
CA ASP A 136 19.11 0.46 6.25
C ASP A 136 18.37 -0.88 6.26
N LEU A 137 19.11 -1.99 6.20
CA LEU A 137 18.54 -3.32 6.33
C LEU A 137 17.96 -3.54 7.73
N ALA A 138 18.65 -3.07 8.78
CA ALA A 138 18.16 -3.17 10.14
C ALA A 138 16.87 -2.38 10.36
N MET A 139 16.79 -1.15 9.86
CA MET A 139 15.58 -0.32 9.87
C MET A 139 14.41 -1.02 9.16
N LYS A 140 14.66 -1.62 7.99
CA LYS A 140 13.64 -2.34 7.23
C LYS A 140 13.15 -3.59 7.96
N MET A 141 14.07 -4.41 8.47
CA MET A 141 13.73 -5.67 9.15
C MET A 141 13.02 -5.46 10.49
N LEU A 142 13.26 -4.33 11.16
CA LEU A 142 12.59 -3.96 12.41
C LEU A 142 11.35 -3.07 12.18
N SER A 143 11.01 -2.78 10.93
CA SER A 143 9.78 -2.08 10.61
C SER A 143 8.59 -2.94 10.98
N THR A 144 7.61 -2.35 11.65
CA THR A 144 6.38 -3.04 12.06
C THR A 144 5.25 -2.68 11.12
N GLU A 145 4.50 -3.67 10.65
CA GLU A 145 3.27 -3.45 9.89
C GLU A 145 2.21 -2.85 10.83
N VAL A 146 1.73 -1.65 10.54
CA VAL A 146 0.75 -0.91 11.37
C VAL A 146 -0.66 -0.91 10.75
N GLY A 147 -0.81 -1.51 9.58
CA GLY A 147 -2.07 -1.56 8.86
C GLY A 147 -1.86 -1.90 7.40
N ARG A 148 -2.93 -1.76 6.61
CA ARG A 148 -2.91 -2.00 5.16
C ARG A 148 -3.75 -1.00 4.39
N LEU A 149 -3.34 -0.70 3.17
CA LEU A 149 -4.13 0.09 2.24
C LEU A 149 -4.87 -0.86 1.29
N CYS A 150 -6.17 -1.00 1.50
CA CYS A 150 -7.03 -1.90 0.72
C CYS A 150 -7.71 -1.17 -0.42
N GLN A 151 -7.46 -1.61 -1.65
CA GLN A 151 -8.00 -1.10 -2.89
C GLN A 151 -8.91 -2.16 -3.53
N PHE A 152 -10.19 -1.84 -3.66
CA PHE A 152 -11.18 -2.66 -4.33
C PHE A 152 -11.40 -2.15 -5.77
N ARG A 153 -11.27 -3.03 -6.75
CA ARG A 153 -11.26 -2.70 -8.19
C ARG A 153 -12.26 -3.54 -8.98
N GLN A 154 -12.69 -2.99 -10.11
CA GLN A 154 -13.35 -3.72 -11.19
C GLN A 154 -12.63 -3.42 -12.51
N GLY A 155 -11.85 -4.38 -13.00
CA GLY A 155 -10.89 -4.11 -14.08
C GLY A 155 -9.89 -3.03 -13.64
N ASP A 156 -9.71 -2.00 -14.47
CA ASP A 156 -8.82 -0.86 -14.18
C ASP A 156 -9.48 0.25 -13.35
N GLN A 157 -10.77 0.10 -13.01
CA GLN A 157 -11.49 1.09 -12.22
C GLN A 157 -11.30 0.84 -10.72
N ASP A 158 -10.70 1.81 -10.03
CA ASP A 158 -10.71 1.89 -8.57
C ASP A 158 -12.13 2.20 -8.09
N LEU A 159 -12.73 1.28 -7.34
CA LEU A 159 -14.06 1.43 -6.79
C LEU A 159 -14.04 2.02 -5.38
N MET A 160 -13.04 1.64 -4.58
CA MET A 160 -12.93 2.05 -3.18
C MET A 160 -11.50 1.87 -2.69
N SER A 161 -11.01 2.86 -1.93
CA SER A 161 -9.74 2.81 -1.21
C SER A 161 -10.00 2.96 0.30
N VAL A 162 -9.49 2.04 1.12
CA VAL A 162 -9.69 2.03 2.58
C VAL A 162 -8.36 1.78 3.29
N GLN A 163 -7.98 2.71 4.16
CA GLN A 163 -6.93 2.46 5.14
C GLN A 163 -7.45 1.56 6.25
N VAL A 164 -6.90 0.36 6.37
CA VAL A 164 -7.06 -0.53 7.52
C VAL A 164 -5.95 -0.23 8.52
N LYS A 165 -6.27 -0.06 9.80
CA LYS A 165 -5.30 0.12 10.89
C LYS A 165 -5.34 -1.09 11.82
N PHE A 166 -4.17 -1.57 12.21
CA PHE A 166 -4.04 -2.59 13.24
C PHE A 166 -3.86 -1.92 14.61
N LEU A 167 -4.43 -2.53 15.65
CA LEU A 167 -4.31 -2.09 17.05
C LEU A 167 -3.26 -2.89 17.80
#